data_AF-A0AAU2WRC1-F1
#
_entry.id   AF-A0AAU2WRC1-F1
#
_cell.length_a   1.000
_cell.length_b   1.000
_cell.length_c   1.000
_cell.angle_alpha   90.00
_cell.angle_beta   90.00
_cell.angle_gamma   90.00
#
_symmetry.space_group_name_H-M   'P 1'
#
loop_
_entity.id
_entity.type
_entity.pdbx_description
1 polymer ?
#
loop_
_entity_poly.entity_id
_entity_poly.type
_entity_poly.pdbx_seq_one_letter_code
_entity_poly.pdbx_strand_id
1 'polypeptide(L)'
;MAVDGGADGGAPAATDEPRKPRLGPWDTGAKILHALGMATLLVTEYIRLSLDDVRAGRPVSDDIESALKAAVSASREGSFHRMLWDIQEDVSFGQERAALWAAVFFALVVRRNNHGPTELQAAISVVTAAYCGLAATAGSYLLSAGLLAFFGLLISFGMMFTITRE
;
A
#
# COMPACT_ATOMS: atom_id res chain seq x y z
N MET A 1 40.61 44.68 32.23
CA MET A 1 40.08 43.37 32.68
C MET A 1 39.44 42.72 31.48
N ALA A 2 40.02 41.62 30.99
CA ALA A 2 39.46 40.78 29.94
C ALA A 2 38.77 39.58 30.61
N VAL A 3 37.54 39.25 30.21
CA VAL A 3 37.01 37.88 30.14
C VAL A 3 35.98 37.82 29.01
N ASP A 4 36.36 37.14 27.94
CA ASP A 4 35.50 36.52 26.93
C ASP A 4 34.66 35.41 27.59
N GLY A 5 33.44 35.18 27.12
CA GLY A 5 32.59 34.12 27.65
C GLY A 5 31.40 33.82 26.76
N GLY A 6 31.68 33.37 25.54
CA GLY A 6 30.69 32.78 24.65
C GLY A 6 30.06 31.50 25.26
N ALA A 7 28.77 31.33 25.02
CA ALA A 7 28.06 30.07 25.18
C ALA A 7 27.04 29.99 24.06
N ASP A 8 27.55 29.68 22.87
CA ASP A 8 26.76 29.28 21.73
C ASP A 8 26.05 27.98 22.10
N GLY A 9 24.73 28.07 22.29
CA GLY A 9 23.82 26.95 22.56
C GLY A 9 23.66 26.07 21.32
N GLY A 10 24.76 25.49 20.84
CA GLY A 10 24.77 24.52 19.77
C GLY A 10 23.95 23.29 20.18
N ALA A 11 22.71 23.23 19.70
CA ALA A 11 21.94 22.00 19.69
C ALA A 11 22.80 20.89 19.06
N PRO A 12 22.87 19.68 19.67
CA PRO A 12 23.64 18.60 19.08
C PRO A 12 23.06 18.31 17.69
N ALA A 13 23.91 18.45 16.67
CA ALA A 13 23.62 18.03 15.32
C ALA A 13 23.12 16.58 15.38
N ALA A 14 21.88 16.36 14.93
CA ALA A 14 21.35 15.03 14.75
C ALA A 14 22.32 14.29 13.83
N THR A 15 23.01 13.29 14.38
CA THR A 15 23.86 12.42 13.59
C THR A 15 22.95 11.62 12.66
N ASP A 16 23.02 11.91 11.36
CA ASP A 16 22.43 11.15 10.25
C ASP A 16 23.07 9.76 10.19
N GLU A 17 22.86 8.92 11.19
CA GLU A 17 23.21 7.52 11.06
C GLU A 17 22.27 6.87 10.03
N PRO A 18 22.82 6.19 9.01
CA PRO A 18 22.00 5.55 7.99
C PRO A 18 21.06 4.54 8.64
N ARG A 19 19.76 4.78 8.47
CA ARG A 19 18.67 4.01 9.05
C ARG A 19 18.80 2.54 8.70
N LYS A 20 18.96 1.67 9.70
CA LYS A 20 19.09 0.23 9.47
C LYS A 20 17.78 -0.34 8.90
N PRO A 21 17.85 -1.16 7.82
CA PRO A 21 16.67 -1.81 7.26
C PRO A 21 16.05 -2.75 8.28
N ARG A 22 14.76 -2.53 8.59
CA ARG A 22 14.04 -3.21 9.69
C ARG A 22 13.82 -4.71 9.45
N LEU A 23 13.80 -5.10 8.18
CA LEU A 23 13.63 -6.47 7.71
C LEU A 23 14.90 -7.04 7.06
N GLY A 24 16.04 -6.34 7.19
CA GLY A 24 17.28 -6.70 6.51
C GLY A 24 17.05 -6.91 5.00
N PRO A 25 17.43 -8.07 4.43
CA PRO A 25 17.33 -8.33 2.99
C PRO A 25 15.88 -8.36 2.45
N TRP A 26 14.88 -8.52 3.32
CA TRP A 26 13.47 -8.62 2.92
C TRP A 26 12.75 -7.27 2.83
N ASP A 27 13.39 -6.17 3.24
CA ASP A 27 12.75 -4.85 3.30
C ASP A 27 12.24 -4.40 1.92
N THR A 28 13.05 -4.57 0.86
CA THR A 28 12.67 -4.21 -0.51
C THR A 28 11.43 -4.96 -1.00
N GLY A 29 11.38 -6.28 -0.76
CA GLY A 29 10.23 -7.10 -1.12
C GLY A 29 8.96 -6.65 -0.40
N ALA A 30 9.05 -6.37 0.90
CA ALA A 30 7.94 -5.81 1.66
C ALA A 30 7.51 -4.43 1.13
N LYS A 31 8.45 -3.55 0.71
CA LYS A 31 8.09 -2.24 0.12
C LYS A 31 7.25 -2.41 -1.14
N ILE A 32 7.67 -3.32 -2.02
CA ILE A 32 6.98 -3.60 -3.28
C ILE A 32 5.56 -4.09 -2.99
N LEU A 33 5.41 -5.05 -2.06
CA LEU A 33 4.09 -5.56 -1.70
C LEU A 33 3.21 -4.49 -1.06
N HIS A 34 3.75 -3.62 -0.19
CA HIS A 34 3.01 -2.49 0.35
C HIS A 34 2.57 -1.51 -0.73
N ALA A 35 3.43 -1.19 -1.70
CA ALA A 35 3.11 -0.32 -2.81
C ALA A 35 2.02 -0.93 -3.71
N LEU A 36 2.08 -2.24 -3.97
CA LEU A 36 1.04 -2.96 -4.71
C LEU A 36 -0.30 -2.91 -3.98
N GLY A 37 -0.33 -3.21 -2.67
CA GLY A 37 -1.58 -3.13 -1.90
C GLY A 37 -2.16 -1.72 -1.85
N MET A 38 -1.31 -0.69 -1.77
CA MET A 38 -1.75 0.70 -1.87
C MET A 38 -2.31 1.04 -3.25
N ALA A 39 -1.70 0.56 -4.33
CA ALA A 39 -2.21 0.75 -5.68
C ALA A 39 -3.56 0.07 -5.86
N THR A 40 -3.70 -1.18 -5.39
CA THR A 40 -4.96 -1.92 -5.36
C THR A 40 -6.03 -1.15 -4.59
N LEU A 41 -5.69 -0.58 -3.43
CA LEU A 41 -6.61 0.24 -2.65
C LEU A 41 -7.10 1.47 -3.42
N LEU A 42 -6.19 2.22 -4.04
CA LEU A 42 -6.53 3.42 -4.81
C LEU A 42 -7.44 3.10 -6.01
N VAL A 43 -7.09 2.06 -6.77
CA VAL A 43 -7.87 1.65 -7.94
C VAL A 43 -9.26 1.16 -7.52
N THR A 44 -9.36 0.34 -6.47
CA THR A 44 -10.66 -0.17 -5.99
C THR A 44 -11.55 0.93 -5.43
N GLU A 45 -11.01 1.92 -4.70
CA GLU A 45 -11.78 3.07 -4.24
C GLU A 45 -12.21 3.98 -5.39
N TYR A 46 -11.37 4.17 -6.40
CA TYR A 46 -11.74 4.95 -7.58
C TYR A 46 -12.89 4.28 -8.35
N ILE A 47 -12.81 2.97 -8.58
CA ILE A 47 -13.90 2.21 -9.21
C ILE A 47 -15.17 2.33 -8.39
N ARG A 48 -15.08 2.20 -7.06
CA ARG A 48 -16.23 2.32 -6.15
C ARG A 48 -16.90 3.68 -6.26
N LEU A 49 -16.13 4.76 -6.21
CA LEU A 49 -16.64 6.14 -6.37
C LEU A 49 -17.29 6.32 -7.75
N SER A 50 -16.70 5.73 -8.78
CA SER A 50 -17.24 5.82 -10.13
C SER A 50 -18.53 5.02 -10.29
N LEU A 51 -18.69 3.88 -9.60
CA LEU A 51 -19.94 3.12 -9.58
C LEU A 51 -21.07 3.88 -8.86
N ASP A 52 -20.75 4.65 -7.82
CA ASP A 52 -21.71 5.54 -7.17
C ASP A 52 -22.21 6.63 -8.15
N ASP A 53 -21.33 7.11 -9.04
CA ASP A 53 -21.67 8.04 -10.12
C ASP A 53 -22.60 7.42 -11.18
N VAL A 54 -22.41 6.15 -11.53
CA VAL A 54 -23.32 5.42 -12.44
C VAL A 54 -24.71 5.30 -11.87
N ARG A 55 -24.80 4.96 -10.58
CA ARG A 55 -26.08 4.86 -9.88
C ARG A 55 -26.83 6.19 -9.88
N ALA A 56 -26.10 7.30 -9.98
CA ALA A 56 -26.65 8.65 -10.15
C ALA A 56 -26.92 9.03 -11.62
N GLY A 57 -26.78 8.11 -12.58
CA GLY A 57 -27.08 8.31 -14.00
C GLY A 57 -25.95 8.96 -14.81
N ARG A 58 -24.72 9.06 -14.27
CA ARG A 58 -23.57 9.58 -15.01
C ARG A 58 -22.91 8.48 -15.87
N PRO A 59 -22.32 8.84 -17.03
CA PRO A 59 -21.57 7.91 -17.86
C PRO A 59 -20.30 7.43 -17.17
N VAL A 60 -19.89 6.20 -17.48
CA VAL A 60 -18.66 5.54 -17.00
C VAL A 60 -17.55 5.76 -18.02
N SER A 61 -16.28 5.84 -17.57
CA SER A 61 -15.14 5.83 -18.49
C SER A 61 -14.83 4.42 -19.00
N ASP A 62 -14.33 4.33 -20.23
CA ASP A 62 -13.97 3.06 -20.87
C ASP A 62 -12.99 2.22 -20.02
N ASP A 63 -12.08 2.86 -19.28
CA ASP A 63 -11.13 2.21 -18.38
C ASP A 63 -11.83 1.41 -17.26
N ILE A 64 -12.92 1.94 -16.71
CA ILE A 64 -13.71 1.27 -15.66
C ILE A 64 -14.53 0.14 -16.27
N GLU A 65 -15.12 0.36 -17.44
CA GLU A 65 -15.86 -0.69 -18.14
C GLU A 65 -14.96 -1.88 -18.46
N SER A 66 -13.72 -1.62 -18.93
CA SER A 66 -12.69 -2.63 -19.15
C SER A 66 -12.36 -3.40 -17.87
N ALA A 67 -12.12 -2.69 -16.76
CA ALA A 67 -11.81 -3.30 -15.47
C ALA A 67 -12.94 -4.21 -14.96
N LEU A 68 -14.20 -3.78 -15.10
CA LEU A 68 -15.37 -4.56 -14.72
C LEU A 68 -15.53 -5.83 -15.58
N LYS A 69 -15.35 -5.71 -16.90
CA LYS A 69 -15.38 -6.88 -17.80
C LYS A 69 -14.27 -7.88 -17.45
N ALA A 70 -13.06 -7.40 -17.17
CA ALA A 70 -11.94 -8.23 -16.75
C ALA A 70 -12.21 -8.93 -15.40
N ALA A 71 -12.81 -8.22 -14.42
CA ALA A 71 -13.21 -8.81 -13.15
C ALA A 71 -14.22 -9.95 -13.33
N VAL A 72 -15.23 -9.74 -14.16
CA VAL A 72 -16.24 -10.76 -14.48
C VAL A 72 -15.59 -11.97 -15.18
N SER A 73 -14.69 -11.75 -16.13
CA SER A 73 -13.95 -12.85 -16.80
C SER A 73 -13.12 -13.65 -15.79
N ALA A 74 -12.32 -12.96 -14.96
CA ALA A 74 -11.47 -13.58 -13.96
C ALA A 74 -12.26 -14.43 -12.96
N SER A 75 -13.46 -13.97 -12.57
CA SER A 75 -14.35 -14.71 -11.66
C SER A 75 -14.93 -16.00 -12.29
N ARG A 76 -15.03 -16.06 -13.62
CA ARG A 76 -15.62 -17.18 -14.36
C ARG A 76 -14.61 -18.22 -14.80
N GLU A 77 -13.38 -17.81 -15.11
CA GLU A 77 -12.42 -18.64 -15.86
C GLU A 77 -11.27 -19.20 -15.00
N GLY A 78 -10.96 -18.62 -13.83
CA GLY A 78 -9.79 -18.98 -13.04
C GLY A 78 -10.09 -19.63 -11.70
N SER A 79 -9.84 -20.94 -11.56
CA SER A 79 -9.84 -21.60 -10.23
C SER A 79 -8.84 -20.97 -9.26
N PHE A 80 -7.74 -20.41 -9.78
CA PHE A 80 -6.72 -19.72 -9.00
C PHE A 80 -7.18 -18.36 -8.45
N HIS A 81 -7.75 -17.49 -9.29
CA HIS A 81 -8.28 -16.20 -8.84
C HIS A 81 -9.42 -16.36 -7.84
N ARG A 82 -10.28 -17.35 -8.07
CA ARG A 82 -11.33 -17.72 -7.13
C ARG A 82 -10.77 -18.20 -5.80
N MET A 83 -9.79 -19.10 -5.82
CA MET A 83 -9.10 -19.55 -4.60
C MET A 83 -8.48 -18.38 -3.82
N LEU A 84 -7.81 -17.44 -4.51
CA LEU A 84 -7.23 -16.27 -3.85
C LEU A 84 -8.29 -15.34 -3.27
N TRP A 85 -9.40 -15.17 -3.98
CA TRP A 85 -10.56 -14.42 -3.50
C TRP A 85 -11.14 -15.07 -2.24
N ASP A 86 -11.37 -16.38 -2.25
CA ASP A 86 -11.91 -17.12 -1.11
C ASP A 86 -10.98 -17.01 0.12
N ILE A 87 -9.66 -17.14 -0.06
CA ILE A 87 -8.68 -16.93 1.02
C ILE A 87 -8.74 -15.49 1.54
N GLN A 88 -8.85 -14.51 0.64
CA GLN A 88 -8.93 -13.11 1.04
C GLN A 88 -10.23 -12.82 1.82
N GLU A 89 -11.36 -13.36 1.37
CA GLU A 89 -12.65 -13.28 2.06
C GLU A 89 -12.54 -13.88 3.48
N ASP A 90 -11.98 -15.09 3.61
CA ASP A 90 -11.79 -15.77 4.89
C ASP A 90 -10.89 -14.97 5.85
N VAL A 91 -9.71 -14.53 5.39
CA VAL A 91 -8.74 -13.80 6.22
C VAL A 91 -9.25 -12.40 6.58
N SER A 92 -10.09 -11.80 5.73
CA SER A 92 -10.69 -10.49 5.97
C SER A 92 -12.03 -10.56 6.69
N PHE A 93 -12.55 -11.75 7.00
CA PHE A 93 -13.86 -11.97 7.59
C PHE A 93 -15.01 -11.34 6.77
N GLY A 94 -14.91 -11.42 5.44
CA GLY A 94 -15.85 -10.78 4.50
C GLY A 94 -15.81 -9.25 4.53
N GLN A 95 -14.70 -8.67 5.01
CA GLN A 95 -14.47 -7.22 5.08
C GLN A 95 -13.17 -6.85 4.35
N GLU A 96 -13.01 -7.35 3.12
CA GLU A 96 -11.78 -7.26 2.32
C GLU A 96 -11.28 -5.81 2.21
N ARG A 97 -12.23 -4.89 2.04
CA ARG A 97 -11.99 -3.44 1.95
C ARG A 97 -11.43 -2.87 3.24
N ALA A 98 -12.07 -3.13 4.38
CA ALA A 98 -11.62 -2.61 5.67
C ALA A 98 -10.25 -3.19 6.04
N ALA A 99 -10.05 -4.48 5.77
CA ALA A 99 -8.78 -5.16 5.96
C ALA A 99 -7.67 -4.58 5.07
N LEU A 100 -7.95 -4.24 3.80
CA LEU A 100 -6.97 -3.58 2.92
C LEU A 100 -6.61 -2.18 3.38
N TRP A 101 -7.60 -1.38 3.78
CA TRP A 101 -7.37 -0.07 4.40
C TRP A 101 -6.48 -0.18 5.64
N ALA A 102 -6.78 -1.13 6.54
CA ALA A 102 -6.00 -1.37 7.73
C ALA A 102 -4.57 -1.81 7.39
N ALA A 103 -4.40 -2.73 6.45
CA ALA A 103 -3.08 -3.22 6.03
C ALA A 103 -2.20 -2.10 5.46
N VAL A 104 -2.75 -1.27 4.56
CA VAL A 104 -2.04 -0.11 4.00
C VAL A 104 -1.72 0.91 5.09
N PHE A 105 -2.66 1.20 5.99
CA PHE A 105 -2.43 2.13 7.10
C PHE A 105 -1.31 1.63 8.02
N PHE A 106 -1.32 0.36 8.42
CA PHE A 106 -0.27 -0.22 9.23
C PHE A 106 1.09 -0.24 8.51
N ALA A 107 1.11 -0.51 7.20
CA ALA A 107 2.33 -0.40 6.40
C ALA A 107 2.92 1.02 6.46
N LEU A 108 2.08 2.05 6.32
CA LEU A 108 2.49 3.46 6.45
C LEU A 108 2.97 3.78 7.87
N VAL A 109 2.24 3.36 8.90
CA VAL A 109 2.60 3.58 10.31
C VAL A 109 3.95 2.94 10.64
N VAL A 110 4.16 1.69 10.25
CA VAL A 110 5.44 1.00 10.45
C VAL A 110 6.56 1.80 9.79
N ARG A 111 6.38 2.23 8.54
CA ARG A 111 7.43 2.97 7.81
C ARG A 111 7.72 4.35 8.37
N ARG A 112 6.72 5.01 8.96
CA ARG A 112 6.87 6.35 9.56
C ARG A 112 7.34 6.31 11.01
N ASN A 113 7.04 5.25 11.75
CA ASN A 113 7.37 5.17 13.17
C ASN A 113 8.84 4.77 13.37
N ASN A 114 9.72 5.72 13.71
CA ASN A 114 11.15 5.46 13.93
C ASN A 114 11.48 4.88 15.31
N HIS A 115 10.56 5.00 16.26
CA HIS A 115 10.86 4.83 17.69
C HIS A 115 10.23 3.57 18.29
N GLY A 116 9.46 2.81 17.50
CA GLY A 116 8.82 1.59 17.96
C GLY A 116 9.76 0.39 18.04
N PRO A 117 9.35 -0.68 18.76
CA PRO A 117 10.14 -1.91 18.86
C PRO A 117 10.35 -2.56 17.48
N THR A 118 11.61 -2.85 17.12
CA THR A 118 11.99 -3.39 15.80
C THR A 118 11.28 -4.71 15.48
N GLU A 119 11.17 -5.62 16.46
CA GLU A 119 10.54 -6.93 16.26
C GLU A 119 9.05 -6.82 15.94
N LEU A 120 8.32 -5.96 16.68
CA LEU A 120 6.90 -5.73 16.45
C LEU A 120 6.66 -5.09 15.08
N GLN A 121 7.50 -4.11 14.72
CA GLN A 121 7.42 -3.45 13.42
C GLN A 121 7.73 -4.39 12.26
N ALA A 122 8.71 -5.28 12.42
CA ALA A 122 9.00 -6.32 11.45
C ALA A 122 7.82 -7.27 11.27
N ALA A 123 7.23 -7.76 12.37
CA ALA A 123 6.06 -8.63 12.34
C ALA A 123 4.87 -7.97 11.63
N ILE A 124 4.51 -6.75 12.02
CA ILE A 124 3.42 -5.98 11.37
C ILE A 124 3.74 -5.74 9.89
N SER A 125 4.99 -5.40 9.56
CA SER A 125 5.40 -5.18 8.17
C SER A 125 5.22 -6.43 7.31
N VAL A 126 5.58 -7.60 7.83
CA VAL A 126 5.45 -8.87 7.10
C VAL A 126 3.98 -9.24 6.92
N VAL A 127 3.17 -9.14 7.97
CA VAL A 127 1.73 -9.46 7.91
C VAL A 127 1.01 -8.54 6.91
N THR A 128 1.28 -7.24 6.98
CA THR A 128 0.69 -6.26 6.05
C THR A 128 1.19 -6.44 4.62
N ALA A 129 2.47 -6.77 4.43
CA ALA A 129 3.02 -7.08 3.10
C ALA A 129 2.36 -8.33 2.50
N ALA A 130 2.20 -9.39 3.28
CA ALA A 130 1.54 -10.61 2.85
C ALA A 130 0.08 -10.34 2.43
N TYR A 131 -0.69 -9.60 3.26
CA TYR A 131 -2.07 -9.24 2.93
C TYR A 131 -2.16 -8.33 1.69
N CYS A 132 -1.28 -7.32 1.58
CA CYS A 132 -1.22 -6.46 0.41
C CYS A 132 -0.89 -7.25 -0.87
N GLY A 133 0.02 -8.24 -0.79
CA GLY A 133 0.34 -9.14 -1.89
C GLY A 133 -0.84 -10.02 -2.29
N LEU A 134 -1.53 -10.60 -1.31
CA LEU A 134 -2.76 -11.37 -1.54
C LEU A 134 -3.82 -10.52 -2.25
N ALA A 135 -4.13 -9.35 -1.71
CA ALA A 135 -5.12 -8.43 -2.28
C ALA A 135 -4.75 -7.97 -3.70
N ALA A 136 -3.47 -7.68 -3.95
CA ALA A 136 -3.00 -7.30 -5.29
C ALA A 136 -3.09 -8.47 -6.29
N THR A 137 -2.84 -9.69 -5.85
CA THR A 137 -2.92 -10.88 -6.71
C THR A 137 -4.37 -11.26 -6.98
N ALA A 138 -5.23 -11.26 -5.96
CA ALA A 138 -6.67 -11.48 -6.12
C ALA A 138 -7.30 -10.40 -7.01
N GLY A 139 -6.84 -9.15 -6.87
CA GLY A 139 -7.24 -8.01 -7.69
C GLY A 139 -6.42 -7.81 -8.96
N SER A 140 -5.67 -8.80 -9.47
CA SER A 140 -4.75 -8.57 -10.60
C SER A 140 -5.45 -8.13 -11.89
N TYR A 141 -6.73 -8.46 -12.04
CA TYR A 141 -7.57 -7.98 -13.15
C TYR A 141 -7.71 -6.45 -13.17
N LEU A 142 -7.42 -5.76 -12.07
CA LEU A 142 -7.38 -4.30 -12.00
C LEU A 142 -6.29 -3.70 -12.90
N LEU A 143 -5.29 -4.49 -13.32
CA LEU A 143 -4.33 -4.05 -14.35
C LEU A 143 -5.01 -3.77 -15.70
N SER A 144 -6.18 -4.37 -15.96
CA SER A 144 -7.00 -4.08 -17.14
C SER A 144 -7.67 -2.70 -17.08
N ALA A 145 -7.56 -1.98 -15.96
CA ALA A 145 -7.99 -0.58 -15.83
C ALA A 145 -7.04 0.43 -16.50
N GLY A 146 -6.04 -0.04 -17.27
CA GLY A 146 -5.23 0.79 -18.14
C GLY A 146 -4.46 1.90 -17.41
N LEU A 147 -4.69 3.15 -17.82
CA LEU A 147 -4.00 4.31 -17.25
C LEU A 147 -4.27 4.48 -15.75
N LEU A 148 -5.46 4.10 -15.27
CA LEU A 148 -5.79 4.15 -13.85
C LEU A 148 -4.86 3.26 -13.02
N ALA A 149 -4.63 2.03 -13.48
CA ALA A 149 -3.70 1.11 -12.84
C ALA A 149 -2.27 1.66 -12.86
N PHE A 150 -1.86 2.23 -13.99
CA PHE A 150 -0.54 2.85 -14.14
C PHE A 150 -0.33 4.01 -13.15
N PHE A 151 -1.26 4.96 -13.06
CA PHE A 151 -1.15 6.08 -12.11
C PHE A 151 -1.25 5.61 -10.66
N GLY A 152 -2.11 4.64 -10.36
CA GLY A 152 -2.21 4.03 -9.03
C GLY A 152 -0.88 3.43 -8.59
N LEU A 153 -0.19 2.69 -9.47
CA LEU A 153 1.14 2.16 -9.24
C LEU A 153 2.17 3.28 -9.06
N LEU A 154 2.21 4.26 -9.96
CA LEU A 154 3.18 5.36 -9.90
C LEU A 154 3.10 6.13 -8.58
N ILE A 155 1.89 6.49 -8.14
CA ILE A 155 1.67 7.21 -6.88
C ILE A 155 2.09 6.35 -5.70
N SER A 156 1.70 5.08 -5.69
CA SER A 156 1.95 4.17 -4.55
C SER A 156 3.42 3.83 -4.39
N PHE A 157 4.12 3.55 -5.49
CA PHE A 157 5.56 3.37 -5.49
C PHE A 157 6.26 4.68 -5.10
N GLY A 158 5.88 5.81 -5.68
CA GLY A 158 6.43 7.12 -5.30
C GLY A 158 6.30 7.38 -3.80
N MET A 159 5.12 7.12 -3.22
CA MET A 159 4.85 7.32 -1.79
C MET A 159 5.66 6.35 -0.91
N MET A 160 5.70 5.06 -1.23
CA MET A 160 6.44 4.08 -0.42
C MET A 160 7.95 4.28 -0.48
N PHE A 161 8.48 4.73 -1.62
CA PHE A 161 9.91 5.03 -1.76
C PHE A 161 10.29 6.39 -1.16
N THR A 162 9.43 7.40 -1.20
CA THR A 162 9.70 8.70 -0.55
C THR A 162 9.63 8.62 0.98
N ILE A 163 8.60 7.95 1.54
CA ILE A 163 8.44 7.78 3.00
C ILE A 163 9.60 6.98 3.63
N THR A 164 10.37 6.26 2.81
CA THR A 164 11.49 5.43 3.27
C THR A 164 12.87 6.03 3.00
N ARG A 165 12.97 7.25 2.45
CA ARG A 165 14.24 7.93 2.14
C ARG A 165 14.79 8.82 3.26
N GLU A 166 14.17 8.82 4.43
CA GLU A 166 14.68 9.46 5.66
C GLU A 166 15.49 8.47 6.50
#